data_AF-A0A929Y1J5-F1
#
_entry.id   AF-A0A929Y1J5-F1
#
_cell.length_a   1.000
_cell.length_b   1.000
_cell.length_c   1.000
_cell.angle_alpha   90.00
_cell.angle_beta   90.00
_cell.angle_gamma   90.00
#
_symmetry.space_group_name_H-M   'P 1'
#
loop_
_entity.id
_entity.type
_entity.pdbx_description
1 polymer ?
#
loop_
_entity_poly.entity_id
_entity_poly.type
_entity_poly.pdbx_seq_one_letter_code
_entity_poly.pdbx_strand_id
1 'polypeptide(L)'
;MEKTTRRSGLSIMKSLIVLIKPLTGIMLLGILLGVLRFLCAIFLTVSGGYCIIYGIYKFIHGGFSVGYDASGVLMTALIVFAVAGAAFHYGEQYCNHYIAFRILAIIRHKVFAALRKLCPAKLENKEKGNLITVITCDIELLEVFFAHTVSPIAIAFITSVIMVVFMWYQHPLAAVFSIFAYISVG
;
A
#
# COMPACT_ATOMS: atom_id res chain seq x y z
N MET A 1 27.95 36.76 3.04
CA MET A 1 26.65 36.15 3.37
C MET A 1 26.36 35.06 2.34
N GLU A 2 26.70 33.82 2.68
CA GLU A 2 26.57 32.66 1.80
C GLU A 2 25.09 32.24 1.73
N LYS A 3 24.44 32.49 0.58
CA LYS A 3 23.06 32.03 0.33
C LYS A 3 23.09 30.51 0.19
N THR A 4 22.76 29.79 1.26
CA THR A 4 22.48 28.35 1.18
C THR A 4 21.21 28.16 0.34
N THR A 5 21.37 27.88 -0.95
CA THR A 5 20.26 27.52 -1.83
C THR A 5 19.68 26.19 -1.35
N ARG A 6 18.62 26.29 -0.54
CA ARG A 6 17.83 25.16 -0.05
C ARG A 6 17.34 24.36 -1.25
N ARG A 7 17.92 23.18 -1.51
CA ARG A 7 17.46 22.31 -2.61
C ARG A 7 15.97 22.06 -2.44
N SER A 8 15.20 22.29 -3.51
CA SER A 8 13.76 22.05 -3.52
C SER A 8 13.45 20.62 -3.05
N GLY A 9 12.50 20.47 -2.11
CA GLY A 9 12.09 19.17 -1.58
C GLY A 9 11.69 18.19 -2.69
N LEU A 10 11.09 18.70 -3.78
CA LEU A 10 10.79 17.92 -4.99
C LEU A 10 12.03 17.33 -5.65
N SER A 11 13.14 18.07 -5.71
CA SER A 11 14.41 17.59 -6.27
C SER A 11 15.04 16.50 -5.41
N ILE A 12 14.88 16.58 -4.09
CA ILE A 12 15.38 15.58 -3.13
C ILE A 12 14.53 14.31 -3.24
N MET A 13 13.21 14.45 -3.31
CA MET A 13 12.26 13.33 -3.47
C MET A 13 12.50 12.58 -4.79
N LYS A 14 12.75 13.30 -5.90
CA LYS A 14 13.10 12.70 -7.20
C LYS A 14 14.42 11.93 -7.14
N SER A 15 15.41 12.45 -6.41
CA SER A 15 16.71 11.78 -6.22
C SER A 15 16.61 10.54 -5.34
N LEU A 16 15.70 10.51 -4.35
CA LEU A 16 15.39 9.34 -3.53
C LEU A 16 14.69 8.24 -4.36
N ILE A 17 13.72 8.60 -5.21
CA ILE A 17 13.04 7.66 -6.12
C ILE A 17 14.04 7.00 -7.10
N VAL A 18 14.99 7.76 -7.63
CA VAL A 18 16.05 7.23 -8.52
C VAL A 18 16.96 6.23 -7.80
N LEU A 19 17.15 6.36 -6.49
CA LEU A 19 17.95 5.43 -5.69
C LEU A 19 17.27 4.07 -5.49
N ILE A 20 15.94 4.03 -5.60
CA ILE A 20 15.09 2.86 -5.32
C ILE A 20 14.62 2.19 -6.63
N LYS A 21 15.07 2.70 -7.80
CA LYS A 21 14.86 2.08 -9.12
C LYS A 21 14.96 0.55 -9.18
N PRO A 22 15.90 -0.14 -8.49
CA PRO A 22 15.94 -1.60 -8.54
C PRO A 22 14.82 -2.29 -7.72
N LEU A 23 14.18 -1.59 -6.79
CA LEU A 23 13.08 -2.10 -5.95
C LEU A 23 11.69 -1.70 -6.44
N THR A 24 11.59 -0.80 -7.44
CA THR A 24 10.28 -0.32 -7.92
C THR A 24 9.41 -1.45 -8.44
N GLY A 25 9.96 -2.52 -9.01
CA GLY A 25 9.17 -3.66 -9.49
C GLY A 25 8.42 -4.39 -8.37
N ILE A 26 9.07 -4.61 -7.23
CA ILE A 26 8.48 -5.32 -6.09
C ILE A 26 7.51 -4.41 -5.35
N MET A 27 7.81 -3.11 -5.26
CA MET A 27 6.88 -2.12 -4.72
C MET A 27 5.62 -2.00 -5.57
N LEU A 28 5.75 -2.02 -6.90
CA LEU A 28 4.60 -1.98 -7.81
C LEU A 28 3.74 -3.24 -7.66
N LEU A 29 4.37 -4.42 -7.51
CA LEU A 29 3.66 -5.66 -7.19
C LEU A 29 2.93 -5.57 -5.84
N GLY A 30 3.58 -5.04 -4.80
CA GLY A 30 2.95 -4.81 -3.49
C GLY A 30 1.74 -3.88 -3.57
N ILE A 31 1.86 -2.78 -4.31
CA ILE A 31 0.75 -1.84 -4.57
C ILE A 31 -0.38 -2.53 -5.35
N LEU A 32 -0.06 -3.31 -6.39
CA LEU A 32 -1.07 -4.05 -7.16
C LEU A 32 -1.83 -5.03 -6.26
N LEU A 33 -1.12 -5.82 -5.45
CA LEU A 33 -1.73 -6.75 -4.49
C LEU A 33 -2.58 -6.03 -3.44
N GLY A 34 -2.11 -4.88 -2.94
CA GLY A 34 -2.88 -4.05 -2.02
C GLY A 34 -4.16 -3.48 -2.65
N VAL A 35 -4.09 -3.00 -3.89
CA VAL A 35 -5.26 -2.52 -4.65
C VAL A 35 -6.26 -3.67 -4.86
N LEU A 36 -5.78 -4.83 -5.32
CA LEU A 36 -6.59 -6.04 -5.50
C LEU A 36 -7.27 -6.46 -4.20
N ARG A 37 -6.55 -6.45 -3.08
CA ARG A 37 -7.10 -6.76 -1.75
C ARG A 37 -8.25 -5.81 -1.39
N PHE A 38 -8.04 -4.50 -1.50
CA PHE A 38 -9.08 -3.53 -1.17
C PHE A 38 -10.29 -3.65 -2.08
N LEU A 39 -10.09 -3.91 -3.38
CA LEU A 39 -11.19 -4.21 -4.30
C LEU A 39 -11.95 -5.46 -3.86
N CYS A 40 -11.27 -6.56 -3.55
CA CYS A 40 -11.90 -7.78 -3.04
C CYS A 40 -12.69 -7.52 -1.75
N ALA A 41 -12.15 -6.74 -0.81
CA ALA A 41 -12.84 -6.39 0.42
C ALA A 41 -14.13 -5.60 0.17
N ILE A 42 -14.10 -4.60 -0.72
CA ILE A 42 -15.28 -3.81 -1.08
C ILE A 42 -16.33 -4.68 -1.79
N PHE A 43 -15.92 -5.49 -2.77
CA PHE A 43 -16.83 -6.40 -3.48
C PHE A 43 -17.40 -7.49 -2.57
N LEU A 44 -16.66 -7.93 -1.57
CA LEU A 44 -17.17 -8.85 -0.55
C LEU A 44 -18.30 -8.21 0.25
N THR A 45 -18.14 -6.95 0.68
CA THR A 45 -19.22 -6.22 1.38
C THR A 45 -20.44 -6.01 0.48
N VAL A 46 -20.23 -5.61 -0.78
CA VAL A 46 -21.32 -5.38 -1.75
C VAL A 46 -22.07 -6.69 -2.03
N SER A 47 -21.35 -7.76 -2.37
CA SER A 47 -21.92 -9.08 -2.63
C SER A 47 -22.59 -9.66 -1.39
N GLY A 48 -22.06 -9.38 -0.20
CA GLY A 48 -22.64 -9.77 1.08
C GLY A 48 -23.99 -9.12 1.33
N GLY A 49 -24.12 -7.81 1.01
CA GLY A 49 -25.39 -7.10 1.05
C GLY A 49 -26.44 -7.74 0.13
N TYR A 50 -26.07 -8.03 -1.12
CA TYR A 50 -26.97 -8.73 -2.06
C TYR A 50 -27.33 -10.14 -1.59
N CYS A 51 -26.37 -10.88 -1.03
CA CYS A 51 -26.59 -12.22 -0.50
C CYS A 51 -27.62 -12.22 0.64
N ILE A 52 -27.57 -11.25 1.55
CA ILE A 52 -28.51 -11.14 2.67
C ILE A 52 -29.92 -10.80 2.15
N ILE A 53 -30.05 -9.82 1.25
CA ILE A 53 -31.35 -9.40 0.71
C ILE A 53 -32.01 -10.57 -0.05
N TYR A 54 -31.26 -11.23 -0.93
CA TYR A 54 -31.75 -12.38 -1.67
C TYR A 54 -32.08 -13.57 -0.76
N GLY A 55 -31.26 -13.80 0.26
CA GLY A 55 -31.48 -14.82 1.29
C GLY A 55 -32.79 -14.61 2.05
N ILE A 56 -33.09 -13.38 2.48
CA ILE A 56 -34.35 -13.03 3.15
C ILE A 56 -35.55 -13.19 2.20
N TYR A 57 -35.43 -12.71 0.96
CA TYR A 57 -36.50 -12.84 -0.03
C TYR A 57 -36.92 -14.30 -0.26
N LYS A 58 -35.94 -15.19 -0.45
CA LYS A 58 -36.12 -16.65 -0.58
C LYS A 58 -36.69 -17.29 0.68
N PHE A 59 -36.23 -16.86 1.85
CA PHE A 59 -36.73 -17.35 3.14
C PHE A 59 -38.24 -17.09 3.31
N ILE A 60 -38.72 -15.93 2.86
CA ILE A 60 -40.14 -15.55 2.95
C ILE A 60 -41.01 -16.25 1.88
N HIS A 61 -40.51 -16.42 0.64
CA HIS A 61 -41.33 -16.85 -0.51
C HIS A 61 -41.31 -18.35 -0.83
N GLY A 62 -40.59 -19.18 -0.07
CA GLY A 62 -40.67 -20.64 -0.21
C GLY A 62 -39.32 -21.32 -0.18
N GLY A 63 -38.85 -21.60 1.04
CA GLY A 63 -37.82 -22.58 1.35
C GLY A 63 -36.38 -22.17 1.00
N PHE A 64 -35.51 -22.13 2.01
CA PHE A 64 -34.07 -22.00 1.82
C PHE A 64 -33.52 -23.25 1.11
N SER A 65 -33.30 -23.15 -0.19
CA SER A 65 -32.64 -24.20 -0.97
C SER A 65 -31.18 -23.85 -1.19
N VAL A 66 -30.28 -24.65 -0.63
CA VAL A 66 -28.83 -24.60 -0.88
C VAL A 66 -28.55 -25.41 -2.15
N GLY A 67 -28.88 -24.85 -3.30
CA GLY A 67 -28.57 -25.42 -4.62
C GLY A 67 -27.70 -24.47 -5.44
N TYR A 68 -27.35 -24.87 -6.68
CA TYR A 68 -26.72 -24.02 -7.69
C TYR A 68 -27.69 -22.95 -8.27
N ASP A 69 -28.48 -22.33 -7.40
CA ASP A 69 -29.28 -21.14 -7.72
C ASP A 69 -28.44 -19.87 -7.53
N ALA A 70 -29.00 -18.70 -7.86
CA ALA A 70 -28.41 -17.38 -7.61
C ALA A 70 -27.91 -17.18 -6.17
N SER A 71 -28.52 -17.83 -5.17
CA SER A 71 -28.02 -17.85 -3.78
C SER A 71 -26.68 -18.59 -3.64
N GLY A 72 -26.54 -19.73 -4.31
CA GLY A 72 -25.31 -20.52 -4.34
C GLY A 72 -24.18 -19.76 -5.03
N VAL A 73 -24.47 -19.09 -6.15
CA VAL A 73 -23.49 -18.27 -6.88
C VAL A 73 -22.97 -17.11 -6.02
N LEU A 74 -23.86 -16.41 -5.30
CA LEU A 74 -23.47 -15.33 -4.40
C LEU A 74 -22.64 -15.85 -3.21
N MET A 75 -23.02 -17.00 -2.65
CA MET A 75 -22.26 -17.65 -1.57
C MET A 75 -20.86 -18.06 -2.03
N THR A 76 -20.74 -18.68 -3.20
CA THR A 76 -19.44 -19.05 -3.79
C THR A 76 -18.60 -17.80 -4.06
N ALA A 77 -19.20 -16.73 -4.60
CA ALA A 77 -18.50 -15.47 -4.83
C ALA A 77 -17.95 -14.86 -3.53
N LEU A 78 -18.71 -14.90 -2.43
CA LEU A 78 -18.25 -14.45 -1.11
C LEU A 78 -17.02 -15.23 -0.63
N ILE A 79 -17.05 -16.56 -0.75
CA ILE A 79 -15.93 -17.41 -0.36
C ILE A 79 -14.70 -17.08 -1.22
N VAL A 80 -14.89 -16.94 -2.54
CA VAL A 80 -13.81 -16.59 -3.46
C VAL A 80 -13.20 -15.24 -3.12
N PHE A 81 -14.01 -14.20 -2.89
CA PHE A 81 -13.49 -12.88 -2.51
C PHE A 81 -12.80 -12.88 -1.14
N ALA A 82 -13.31 -13.67 -0.18
CA ALA A 82 -12.72 -13.78 1.15
C ALA A 82 -11.33 -14.43 1.07
N VAL A 83 -11.23 -15.56 0.37
CA VAL A 83 -9.97 -16.30 0.20
C VAL A 83 -8.98 -15.51 -0.65
N ALA A 84 -9.44 -14.90 -1.75
CA ALA A 84 -8.60 -14.04 -2.59
C ALA A 84 -8.09 -12.83 -1.80
N GLY A 85 -8.95 -12.16 -1.03
CA GLY A 85 -8.58 -11.06 -0.16
C GLY A 85 -7.50 -11.45 0.86
N ALA A 86 -7.63 -12.63 1.47
CA ALA A 86 -6.63 -13.17 2.40
C ALA A 86 -5.29 -13.46 1.70
N ALA A 87 -5.31 -14.07 0.51
CA ALA A 87 -4.10 -14.33 -0.27
C ALA A 87 -3.40 -13.04 -0.70
N PHE A 88 -4.16 -12.03 -1.17
CA PHE A 88 -3.62 -10.73 -1.54
C PHE A 88 -3.07 -9.96 -0.33
N HIS A 89 -3.70 -10.08 0.84
CA HIS A 89 -3.17 -9.51 2.08
C HIS A 89 -1.80 -10.08 2.45
N TYR A 90 -1.67 -11.41 2.40
CA TYR A 90 -0.40 -12.05 2.67
C TYR A 90 0.68 -11.63 1.65
N GLY A 91 0.33 -11.57 0.37
CA GLY A 91 1.22 -11.14 -0.69
C GLY A 91 1.69 -9.69 -0.54
N GLU A 92 0.78 -8.77 -0.21
CA GLU A 92 1.09 -7.36 0.06
C GLU A 92 2.06 -7.23 1.25
N GLN A 93 1.78 -7.93 2.35
CA GLN A 93 2.62 -7.88 3.55
C GLN A 93 4.01 -8.46 3.30
N TYR A 94 4.10 -9.55 2.53
CA TYR A 94 5.37 -10.12 2.09
C TYR A 94 6.17 -9.14 1.23
N CYS A 95 5.54 -8.49 0.25
CA CYS A 95 6.21 -7.51 -0.59
C CYS A 95 6.75 -6.33 0.22
N ASN A 96 5.93 -5.79 1.14
CA ASN A 96 6.32 -4.65 1.98
C ASN A 96 7.51 -5.02 2.90
N HIS A 97 7.49 -6.20 3.50
CA HIS A 97 8.58 -6.68 4.36
C HIS A 97 9.86 -7.01 3.57
N TYR A 98 9.71 -7.53 2.36
CA TYR A 98 10.85 -7.75 1.47
C TYR A 98 11.54 -6.43 1.09
N ILE A 99 10.75 -5.41 0.76
CA ILE A 99 11.23 -4.07 0.41
C ILE A 99 12.00 -3.47 1.59
N ALA A 100 11.42 -3.52 2.78
CA ALA A 100 12.03 -3.10 4.04
C ALA A 100 13.45 -3.66 4.22
N PHE A 101 13.59 -4.99 4.21
CA PHE A 101 14.89 -5.62 4.41
C PHE A 101 15.91 -5.34 3.31
N ARG A 102 15.46 -5.24 2.05
CA ARG A 102 16.36 -4.94 0.93
C ARG A 102 16.89 -3.51 1.01
N ILE A 103 16.06 -2.55 1.43
CA ILE A 103 16.49 -1.17 1.68
C ILE A 103 17.54 -1.14 2.80
N LEU A 104 17.26 -1.82 3.92
CA LEU A 104 18.18 -1.95 5.05
C LEU A 104 19.55 -2.51 4.62
N ALA A 105 19.56 -3.56 3.80
CA ALA A 105 20.80 -4.19 3.31
C ALA A 105 21.64 -3.24 2.42
N ILE A 106 21.00 -2.52 1.49
CA ILE A 106 21.69 -1.60 0.58
C ILE A 106 22.30 -0.43 1.36
N ILE A 107 21.55 0.13 2.32
CA ILE A 107 22.03 1.28 3.08
C ILE A 107 23.15 0.86 4.02
N ARG A 108 23.02 -0.28 4.69
CA ARG A 108 24.09 -0.84 5.54
C ARG A 108 25.41 -0.91 4.78
N HIS A 109 25.41 -1.45 3.55
CA HIS A 109 26.62 -1.53 2.74
C HIS A 109 27.21 -0.16 2.39
N LYS A 110 26.38 0.81 2.02
CA LYS A 110 26.82 2.18 1.68
C LYS A 110 27.40 2.93 2.88
N VAL A 111 26.77 2.76 4.04
CA VAL A 111 27.22 3.32 5.31
C VAL A 111 28.59 2.76 5.67
N PHE A 112 28.77 1.44 5.65
CA PHE A 112 30.06 0.83 5.95
C PHE A 112 31.16 1.25 4.97
N ALA A 113 30.83 1.40 3.68
CA ALA A 113 31.78 1.89 2.68
C ALA A 113 32.18 3.36 2.93
N ALA A 114 31.22 4.23 3.26
CA ALA A 114 31.49 5.62 3.59
C ALA A 114 32.31 5.76 4.89
N LEU A 115 31.96 5.00 5.93
CA LEU A 115 32.70 4.94 7.19
C LEU A 115 34.15 4.50 6.93
N ARG A 116 34.37 3.42 6.17
CA ARG A 116 35.74 2.95 5.84
C ARG A 116 36.58 4.00 5.13
N LYS A 117 35.96 4.84 4.29
CA LYS A 117 36.64 5.93 3.57
C LYS A 117 36.92 7.17 4.45
N LEU A 118 36.12 7.39 5.50
CA LEU A 118 36.27 8.49 6.46
C LEU A 118 37.18 8.15 7.64
N CYS A 119 37.32 6.86 7.95
CA CYS A 119 38.15 6.32 9.03
C CYS A 119 39.67 6.59 8.97
N PRO A 120 40.34 6.90 7.84
CA PRO A 120 41.78 7.14 7.90
C PRO A 120 42.18 8.49 8.50
N ALA A 121 41.27 9.47 8.70
CA ALA A 121 41.71 10.80 9.17
C ALA A 121 40.69 11.67 9.96
N LYS A 122 39.39 11.33 10.07
CA LYS A 122 38.36 12.25 10.64
C LYS A 122 37.50 11.72 11.80
N LEU A 123 37.75 10.51 12.28
CA LEU A 123 36.98 9.92 13.40
C LEU A 123 37.55 10.18 14.80
N GLU A 124 38.61 10.98 14.95
CA GLU A 124 39.11 11.37 16.28
C GLU A 124 38.33 12.52 16.93
N ASN A 125 37.59 13.33 16.15
CA ASN A 125 36.98 14.57 16.65
C ASN A 125 35.44 14.60 16.65
N LYS A 126 34.77 13.49 16.27
CA LYS A 126 33.31 13.34 16.41
C LYS A 126 32.98 12.06 17.17
N GLU A 127 32.11 12.17 18.17
CA GLU A 127 31.63 11.06 19.00
C GLU A 127 31.18 9.88 18.15
N LYS A 128 31.98 8.81 18.15
CA LYS A 128 31.81 7.62 17.31
C LYS A 128 30.45 6.94 17.51
N GLY A 129 29.86 7.09 18.70
CA GLY A 129 28.54 6.54 19.05
C GLY A 129 27.37 7.28 18.40
N ASN A 130 27.45 8.60 18.22
CA ASN A 130 26.33 9.38 17.69
C ASN A 130 26.12 9.13 16.18
N LEU A 131 27.22 8.90 15.43
CA LEU A 131 27.13 8.71 13.98
C LEU A 131 26.49 7.37 13.60
N ILE A 132 26.80 6.28 14.32
CA ILE A 132 26.24 4.95 14.05
C ILE A 132 24.75 4.91 14.43
N THR A 133 24.38 5.56 15.54
CA THR A 133 22.99 5.63 16.01
C THR A 133 22.11 6.47 15.08
N VAL A 134 22.56 7.66 14.67
CA VAL A 134 21.82 8.50 13.70
C VAL A 134 21.60 7.75 12.39
N ILE A 135 22.62 7.03 11.90
CA ILE A 135 22.50 6.28 10.65
C ILE A 135 21.53 5.11 10.78
N THR A 136 21.53 4.38 11.90
CA THR A 136 20.62 3.23 12.09
C THR A 136 19.17 3.70 12.24
N CYS A 137 18.95 4.78 12.98
CA CYS A 137 17.64 5.40 13.18
C CYS A 137 17.05 5.95 11.85
N ASP A 138 17.88 6.60 11.02
CA ASP A 138 17.46 7.09 9.71
C ASP A 138 17.07 5.96 8.75
N ILE A 139 17.66 4.77 8.90
CA ILE A 139 17.33 3.61 8.05
C ILE A 139 15.97 3.01 8.43
N GLU A 140 15.71 2.83 9.72
CA GLU A 140 14.40 2.37 10.21
C GLU A 140 13.30 3.34 9.80
N LEU A 141 13.58 4.64 9.87
CA LEU A 141 12.63 5.66 9.43
C LEU A 141 12.39 5.62 7.91
N LEU A 142 13.42 5.33 7.11
CA LEU A 142 13.28 5.15 5.66
C LEU A 142 12.47 3.90 5.30
N GLU A 143 12.64 2.81 6.04
CA GLU A 143 11.85 1.59 5.90
C GLU A 143 10.37 1.86 6.14
N VAL A 144 10.04 2.45 7.29
CA VAL A 144 8.65 2.77 7.66
C VAL A 144 8.03 3.73 6.66
N PHE A 145 8.79 4.72 6.18
CA PHE A 145 8.33 5.65 5.15
C PHE A 145 7.95 4.94 3.84
N PHE A 146 8.78 4.03 3.34
CA PHE A 146 8.48 3.35 2.07
C PHE A 146 7.40 2.27 2.21
N ALA A 147 7.48 1.42 3.24
CA ALA A 147 6.58 0.28 3.41
C ALA A 147 5.20 0.70 3.96
N HIS A 148 5.16 1.68 4.86
CA HIS A 148 3.95 2.03 5.63
C HIS A 148 3.44 3.45 5.39
N THR A 149 4.08 4.24 4.53
CA THR A 149 3.56 5.56 4.12
C THR A 149 3.34 5.62 2.61
N VAL A 150 4.40 5.45 1.82
CA VAL A 150 4.30 5.58 0.35
C VAL A 150 3.40 4.52 -0.25
N SER A 151 3.56 3.26 0.16
CA SER A 151 2.75 2.14 -0.36
C SER A 151 1.26 2.31 -0.04
N PRO A 152 0.82 2.53 1.22
CA PRO A 152 -0.60 2.77 1.52
C PRO A 152 -1.21 4.00 0.82
N ILE A 153 -0.46 5.10 0.69
CA ILE A 153 -0.95 6.30 -0.03
C ILE A 153 -1.20 5.98 -1.51
N ALA A 154 -0.28 5.27 -2.16
CA ALA A 154 -0.45 4.87 -3.55
C ALA A 154 -1.65 3.92 -3.73
N ILE A 155 -1.81 2.96 -2.82
CA ILE A 155 -2.94 2.02 -2.83
C ILE A 155 -4.26 2.77 -2.64
N ALA A 156 -4.35 3.70 -1.68
CA ALA A 156 -5.55 4.49 -1.43
C ALA A 156 -5.92 5.35 -2.65
N PHE A 157 -4.96 6.04 -3.25
CA PHE A 157 -5.21 6.86 -4.43
C PHE A 157 -5.73 6.03 -5.62
N ILE A 158 -5.08 4.89 -5.91
CA ILE A 158 -5.48 4.03 -7.03
C ILE A 158 -6.84 3.40 -6.78
N THR A 159 -7.08 2.88 -5.57
CA THR A 159 -8.37 2.26 -5.22
C THR A 159 -9.51 3.28 -5.27
N SER A 160 -9.32 4.50 -4.75
CA SER A 160 -10.30 5.58 -4.87
C SER A 160 -10.64 5.91 -6.33
N VAL A 161 -9.64 6.05 -7.20
CA VAL A 161 -9.89 6.32 -8.64
C VAL A 161 -10.70 5.20 -9.29
N ILE A 162 -10.33 3.93 -9.04
CA ILE A 162 -11.06 2.77 -9.58
C ILE A 162 -12.52 2.78 -9.08
N MET A 163 -12.74 3.07 -7.80
CA MET A 163 -14.09 3.09 -7.22
C MET A 163 -14.95 4.25 -7.76
N VAL A 164 -14.38 5.44 -7.98
CA VAL A 164 -15.10 6.55 -8.64
C VAL A 164 -15.55 6.13 -10.03
N VAL A 165 -14.66 5.53 -10.82
CA VAL A 165 -14.98 5.06 -12.18
C VAL A 165 -16.06 3.98 -12.15
N PHE A 166 -15.97 3.03 -11.22
CA PHE A 166 -16.99 1.99 -11.04
C PHE A 166 -18.36 2.59 -10.70
N MET A 167 -18.40 3.56 -9.77
CA MET A 167 -19.64 4.25 -9.41
C MET A 167 -20.20 5.07 -10.56
N TRP A 168 -19.35 5.66 -11.40
CA TRP A 168 -19.78 6.45 -12.56
C TRP A 168 -20.61 5.62 -13.55
N TYR A 169 -20.18 4.38 -13.81
CA TYR A 169 -20.92 3.46 -14.68
C TYR A 169 -22.26 3.01 -14.07
N GLN A 170 -22.36 2.94 -12.74
CA GLN A 170 -23.59 2.49 -12.07
C GLN A 170 -24.59 3.63 -11.87
N HIS A 171 -24.15 4.75 -11.29
CA HIS A 171 -24.94 5.95 -11.04
C HIS A 171 -24.05 7.21 -11.03
N PRO A 172 -24.14 8.08 -12.05
CA PRO A 172 -23.29 9.26 -12.16
C PRO A 172 -23.39 10.21 -10.95
N LEU A 173 -24.58 10.37 -10.35
CA LEU A 173 -24.77 11.19 -9.16
C LEU A 173 -23.98 10.65 -7.95
N ALA A 174 -23.98 9.33 -7.74
CA ALA A 174 -23.23 8.70 -6.65
C ALA A 174 -21.71 8.89 -6.82
N ALA A 175 -21.23 8.89 -8.06
CA ALA A 175 -19.82 9.16 -8.38
C ALA A 175 -19.41 10.61 -8.07
N VAL A 176 -20.28 11.58 -8.34
CA VAL A 176 -20.01 12.98 -7.98
C VAL A 176 -19.91 13.12 -6.45
N PHE A 177 -20.83 12.51 -5.70
CA PHE A 177 -20.76 12.50 -4.24
C PHE A 177 -19.49 11.83 -3.70
N SER A 178 -19.05 10.72 -4.30
CA SER A 178 -17.82 10.04 -3.85
C SER A 178 -16.57 10.87 -4.09
N ILE A 179 -16.50 11.63 -5.19
CA ILE A 179 -15.39 12.57 -5.44
C ILE A 179 -15.34 13.64 -4.34
N PHE A 180 -16.47 14.27 -4.00
CA PHE A 180 -16.52 15.26 -2.91
C PHE A 180 -16.11 14.65 -1.57
N ALA A 181 -16.59 13.44 -1.26
CA ALA A 181 -16.22 12.73 -0.05
C ALA A 181 -14.71 12.46 0.00
N TYR A 182 -14.11 11.94 -1.07
CA TYR A 182 -12.67 11.66 -1.13
C TYR A 182 -11.81 12.93 -1.01
N ILE A 183 -12.25 14.07 -1.56
CA ILE A 183 -11.54 15.35 -1.41
C ILE A 183 -11.68 15.92 0.00
N SER A 184 -12.81 15.70 0.67
CA SER A 184 -13.03 16.22 2.03
C SER A 184 -12.29 15.44 3.12
N VAL A 185 -12.10 14.14 2.92
CA VAL A 185 -11.47 13.23 3.89
C VAL A 185 -9.96 13.08 3.62
N GLY A 186 -9.56 13.11 2.34
CA GLY A 186 -8.17 12.93 1.89
C GLY A 186 -7.34 14.21 1.97
#